data_AF-A0A7R9QTI5-F1
#
_entry.id   AF-A0A7R9QTI5-F1
#
_cell.length_a   1.000
_cell.length_b   1.000
_cell.length_c   1.000
_cell.angle_alpha   90.00
_cell.angle_beta   90.00
_cell.angle_gamma   90.00
#
_symmetry.space_group_name_H-M   'P 1'
#
loop_
_entity.id
_entity.type
_entity.pdbx_description
1 polymer ?
#
loop_
_entity_poly.entity_id
_entity_poly.type
_entity_poly.pdbx_seq_one_letter_code
_entity_poly.pdbx_strand_id
1 'polypeptide(L)'
;MCGTRYNEEKCQTLSDHFWCPLEKRCLPVTVRCNHIPECLDGADEIDCDFENCSGFSCANSQCIDTSQRCDDDYNCVDGHKKCDSGQCIPMSFWCDYVNDCPDRSDENNCQSHHRKCRTDEYECDNGQCISHKYQCFLSVDPRNGCADRSNLKNCSQWQCSDDQIKCADSYCVDGQ
;
A
#
# COMPACT_ATOMS: atom_id res chain seq x y z
N MET A 1 -6.13 -8.16 -43.52
CA MET A 1 -5.07 -9.01 -42.91
C MET A 1 -5.78 -10.17 -42.25
N CYS A 2 -5.48 -11.41 -42.67
CA CYS A 2 -6.26 -12.60 -42.33
C CYS A 2 -5.73 -13.23 -41.03
N GLY A 3 -6.44 -13.06 -39.93
CA GLY A 3 -6.13 -13.75 -38.67
C GLY A 3 -6.38 -15.24 -38.84
N THR A 4 -5.37 -16.05 -38.50
CA THR A 4 -5.46 -17.52 -38.50
C THR A 4 -6.59 -17.96 -37.58
N ARG A 5 -7.64 -18.58 -38.17
CA ARG A 5 -8.77 -19.17 -37.43
C ARG A 5 -8.29 -20.40 -36.67
N TYR A 6 -7.78 -20.20 -35.45
CA TYR A 6 -7.55 -21.30 -34.51
C TYR A 6 -8.91 -21.70 -33.89
N ASN A 7 -9.18 -23.00 -33.85
CA ASN A 7 -10.29 -23.56 -33.07
C ASN A 7 -9.81 -23.80 -31.62
N GLU A 8 -10.77 -23.98 -30.70
CA GLU A 8 -10.51 -24.23 -29.27
C GLU A 8 -9.42 -25.29 -29.04
N GLU A 9 -9.53 -26.44 -29.71
CA GLU A 9 -8.57 -27.55 -29.60
C GLU A 9 -7.15 -27.14 -30.02
N LYS A 10 -6.99 -26.30 -31.05
CA LYS A 10 -5.66 -25.79 -31.45
C LYS A 10 -5.16 -24.70 -30.52
N CYS A 11 -6.04 -23.88 -29.96
CA CYS A 11 -5.64 -22.88 -28.98
C CYS A 11 -5.11 -23.54 -27.70
N GLN A 12 -5.75 -24.63 -27.27
CA GLN A 12 -5.32 -25.43 -26.12
C GLN A 12 -3.99 -26.18 -26.33
N THR A 13 -3.55 -26.36 -27.58
CA THR A 13 -2.22 -26.91 -27.88
C THR A 13 -1.09 -25.90 -27.80
N LEU A 14 -1.40 -24.60 -27.72
CA LEU A 14 -0.42 -23.54 -27.55
C LEU A 14 -0.24 -23.28 -26.06
N SER A 15 0.97 -23.52 -25.54
CA SER A 15 1.29 -23.36 -24.11
C SER A 15 1.20 -21.91 -23.62
N ASP A 16 1.22 -20.95 -24.54
CA ASP A 16 1.27 -19.52 -24.32
C ASP A 16 -0.01 -18.80 -24.74
N HIS A 17 -1.12 -19.53 -24.98
CA HIS A 17 -2.39 -18.93 -25.39
C HIS A 17 -3.59 -19.40 -24.57
N PHE A 18 -4.55 -18.50 -24.42
CA PHE A 18 -5.83 -18.65 -23.76
C PHE A 18 -6.99 -18.50 -24.76
N TRP A 19 -8.05 -19.28 -24.56
CA TRP A 19 -9.21 -19.31 -25.46
C TRP A 19 -10.38 -18.50 -24.88
N CYS A 20 -10.83 -17.45 -25.59
CA CYS A 20 -12.07 -16.76 -25.30
C CYS A 20 -13.26 -17.54 -25.93
N PRO A 21 -14.15 -18.16 -25.14
CA PRO A 21 -15.19 -19.06 -25.66
C PRO A 21 -16.25 -18.35 -26.51
N LEU A 22 -16.68 -17.15 -26.13
CA LEU A 22 -17.74 -16.42 -26.82
C LEU A 22 -17.29 -15.87 -28.19
N GLU A 23 -16.10 -15.29 -28.24
CA GLU A 23 -15.54 -14.70 -29.47
C GLU A 23 -14.82 -15.67 -30.38
N LYS A 24 -14.59 -16.90 -29.91
CA LYS A 24 -13.82 -17.92 -30.63
C LYS A 24 -12.46 -17.39 -31.06
N ARG A 25 -11.80 -16.70 -30.13
CA ARG A 25 -10.51 -16.03 -30.32
C ARG A 25 -9.49 -16.61 -29.35
N CYS A 26 -8.27 -16.79 -29.87
CA CYS A 26 -7.12 -17.23 -29.10
C CYS A 26 -6.25 -16.00 -28.80
N LEU A 27 -5.99 -15.75 -27.52
CA LEU A 27 -5.20 -14.62 -27.02
C LEU A 27 -3.95 -15.11 -26.28
N PRO A 28 -2.91 -14.28 -26.09
CA PRO A 28 -1.76 -14.65 -25.27
C PRO A 28 -2.17 -14.98 -23.83
N VAL A 29 -1.55 -15.96 -23.20
CA VAL A 29 -1.85 -16.39 -21.82
C VAL A 29 -1.73 -15.26 -20.78
N THR A 30 -0.99 -14.19 -21.10
CA THR A 30 -0.85 -12.98 -20.28
C THR A 30 -2.15 -12.21 -20.07
N VAL A 31 -3.19 -12.50 -20.86
CA VAL A 31 -4.51 -11.88 -20.66
C VAL A 31 -5.35 -12.59 -19.61
N ARG A 32 -4.96 -13.80 -19.17
CA ARG A 32 -5.73 -14.55 -18.18
C ARG A 32 -5.44 -14.01 -16.77
N CYS A 33 -6.49 -13.63 -16.04
CA CYS A 33 -6.46 -13.17 -14.65
C CYS A 33 -5.54 -11.95 -14.42
N ASN A 34 -5.45 -11.05 -15.40
CA ASN A 34 -4.65 -9.83 -15.37
C ASN A 34 -5.44 -8.59 -14.90
N HIS A 35 -6.69 -8.77 -14.45
CA HIS A 35 -7.64 -7.73 -14.02
C HIS A 35 -8.14 -6.81 -15.13
N ILE A 36 -7.92 -7.18 -16.39
CA ILE A 36 -8.38 -6.42 -17.55
C ILE A 36 -9.23 -7.38 -18.40
N PRO A 37 -10.53 -7.08 -18.63
CA PRO A 37 -11.38 -7.95 -19.43
C PRO A 37 -11.07 -7.75 -20.92
N GLU A 38 -10.30 -8.66 -21.49
CA GLU A 38 -9.94 -8.70 -22.91
C GLU A 38 -10.88 -9.61 -23.73
N CYS A 39 -11.55 -10.58 -23.10
CA CYS A 39 -12.64 -11.32 -23.74
C CYS A 39 -13.97 -10.53 -23.62
N LEU A 40 -14.83 -10.56 -24.65
CA LEU A 40 -16.16 -9.91 -24.60
C LEU A 40 -17.04 -10.36 -23.42
N ASP A 41 -16.87 -11.59 -22.95
CA ASP A 41 -17.57 -12.17 -21.80
C ASP A 41 -16.77 -12.07 -20.49
N GLY A 42 -15.57 -11.48 -20.52
CA GLY A 42 -14.65 -11.45 -19.39
C GLY A 42 -14.19 -12.84 -18.96
N ALA A 43 -14.26 -13.85 -19.86
CA ALA A 43 -13.89 -15.23 -19.57
C ALA A 43 -12.44 -15.39 -19.07
N ASP A 44 -11.58 -14.45 -19.46
CA ASP A 44 -10.20 -14.33 -19.04
C ASP A 44 -10.03 -13.90 -17.57
N GLU A 45 -11.06 -13.31 -16.96
CA GLU A 45 -11.05 -12.77 -15.59
C GLU A 45 -12.00 -13.53 -14.63
N ILE A 46 -12.55 -14.66 -15.05
CA ILE A 46 -13.43 -15.52 -14.24
C ILE A 46 -12.82 -16.91 -14.09
N ASP A 47 -13.20 -17.63 -13.02
CA ASP A 47 -12.60 -18.94 -12.68
C ASP A 47 -11.07 -18.87 -12.52
N CYS A 48 -10.61 -17.72 -12.05
CA CYS A 48 -9.27 -17.52 -11.55
C CYS A 48 -9.21 -18.14 -10.16
N ASP A 49 -8.37 -19.17 -10.00
CA ASP A 49 -8.08 -19.77 -8.70
C ASP A 49 -7.15 -18.81 -7.93
N PHE A 50 -7.69 -17.66 -7.50
CA PHE A 50 -6.99 -16.67 -6.68
C PHE A 50 -6.60 -17.25 -5.30
N GLU A 51 -7.12 -18.43 -4.93
CA GLU A 51 -6.70 -19.21 -3.75
C GLU A 51 -5.33 -19.90 -3.93
N ASN A 52 -4.85 -20.09 -5.16
CA ASN A 52 -3.52 -20.63 -5.46
C ASN A 52 -2.65 -19.62 -6.20
N CYS A 53 -2.48 -18.43 -5.62
CA CYS A 53 -1.31 -17.61 -5.97
C CYS A 53 -0.06 -18.45 -5.68
N SER A 54 0.61 -18.95 -6.72
CA SER A 54 1.91 -19.64 -6.61
C SER A 54 3.03 -18.70 -6.13
N GLY A 55 2.70 -17.40 -6.01
CA GLY A 55 3.52 -16.30 -5.54
C GLY A 55 3.08 -15.74 -4.18
N PHE A 56 3.26 -14.44 -3.97
CA PHE A 56 2.76 -13.71 -2.81
C PHE A 56 1.50 -12.92 -3.18
N SER A 57 0.43 -13.11 -2.40
CA SER A 57 -0.80 -12.33 -2.54
C SER A 57 -0.76 -11.07 -1.65
N CYS A 58 -1.04 -9.93 -2.25
CA CYS A 58 -1.08 -8.65 -1.56
C CYS A 58 -2.48 -8.34 -1.04
N ALA A 59 -2.59 -7.37 -0.13
CA ALA A 59 -3.86 -7.02 0.53
C ALA A 59 -4.97 -6.58 -0.44
N ASN A 60 -4.61 -6.09 -1.63
CA ASN A 60 -5.55 -5.74 -2.69
C ASN A 60 -5.77 -6.86 -3.71
N SER A 61 -5.56 -8.13 -3.32
CA SER A 61 -5.72 -9.33 -4.17
C SER A 61 -4.80 -9.42 -5.39
N GLN A 62 -3.80 -8.53 -5.50
CA GLN A 62 -2.74 -8.61 -6.50
C GLN A 62 -1.79 -9.78 -6.17
N CYS A 63 -1.46 -10.62 -7.16
CA CYS A 63 -0.52 -11.73 -7.02
C CYS A 63 0.81 -11.34 -7.69
N ILE A 64 1.91 -11.35 -6.93
CA ILE A 64 3.28 -11.11 -7.40
C ILE A 64 4.11 -12.39 -7.25
N ASP A 65 5.23 -12.53 -7.95
CA ASP A 65 6.11 -13.69 -7.73
C ASP A 65 6.69 -13.69 -6.30
N THR A 66 6.93 -14.86 -5.71
CA THR A 66 7.52 -14.95 -4.36
C THR A 66 8.89 -14.25 -4.26
N SER A 67 9.66 -14.21 -5.35
CA SER A 67 10.94 -13.51 -5.43
C SER A 67 10.80 -12.00 -5.46
N GLN A 68 9.64 -11.48 -5.86
CA GLN A 68 9.31 -10.06 -5.88
C GLN A 68 8.78 -9.54 -4.53
N ARG A 69 8.69 -10.42 -3.54
CA ARG A 69 8.31 -10.02 -2.19
C ARG A 69 9.50 -9.36 -1.50
N CYS A 70 9.37 -8.05 -1.26
CA CYS A 70 10.41 -7.25 -0.61
C CYS A 70 11.75 -7.27 -1.37
N ASP A 71 11.70 -7.18 -2.70
CA ASP A 71 12.86 -7.15 -3.60
C ASP A 71 13.33 -5.72 -3.94
N ASP A 72 12.96 -4.75 -3.10
CA ASP A 72 13.18 -3.32 -3.27
C ASP A 72 12.40 -2.66 -4.44
N ASP A 73 11.57 -3.42 -5.17
CA ASP A 73 10.70 -2.91 -6.22
C ASP A 73 9.21 -2.88 -5.78
N TYR A 74 8.49 -1.84 -6.24
CA TYR A 74 7.10 -1.60 -5.83
C TYR A 74 6.12 -2.39 -6.68
N ASN A 75 6.16 -3.71 -6.51
CA ASN A 75 5.30 -4.64 -7.24
C ASN A 75 3.87 -4.70 -6.68
N CYS A 76 3.63 -4.20 -5.46
CA CYS A 76 2.31 -4.17 -4.84
C CYS A 76 1.88 -2.81 -4.30
N VAL A 77 0.60 -2.49 -4.50
CA VAL A 77 -0.04 -1.23 -4.06
C VAL A 77 -0.11 -1.09 -2.52
N ASP A 78 -0.03 -2.20 -1.79
CA ASP A 78 0.13 -2.26 -0.32
C ASP A 78 1.49 -2.87 0.06
N GLY A 79 2.53 -2.49 -0.69
CA GLY A 79 3.83 -3.16 -0.73
C GLY A 79 4.58 -3.17 0.61
N HIS A 80 5.51 -4.12 0.72
CA HIS A 80 6.50 -4.16 1.78
C HIS A 80 7.87 -3.84 1.20
N LYS A 81 8.69 -3.13 1.97
CA LYS A 81 10.08 -2.85 1.63
C LYS A 81 11.00 -3.53 2.63
N LYS A 82 12.15 -3.97 2.14
CA LYS A 82 13.14 -4.69 2.93
C LYS A 82 14.05 -3.70 3.65
N CYS A 83 14.26 -3.92 4.94
CA CYS A 83 15.30 -3.28 5.73
C CYS A 83 16.68 -3.78 5.29
N ASP A 84 17.76 -3.02 5.52
CA ASP A 84 19.11 -3.51 5.19
C ASP A 84 19.48 -4.72 6.06
N SER A 85 18.91 -4.82 7.28
CA SER A 85 18.95 -6.00 8.16
C SER A 85 18.20 -7.23 7.61
N GLY A 86 17.39 -7.07 6.56
CA GLY A 86 16.66 -8.15 5.89
C GLY A 86 15.22 -8.35 6.34
N GLN A 87 14.74 -7.61 7.35
CA GLN A 87 13.33 -7.64 7.76
C GLN A 87 12.45 -6.94 6.70
N CYS A 88 11.26 -7.47 6.41
CA CYS A 88 10.27 -6.77 5.60
C CYS A 88 9.35 -5.95 6.51
N ILE A 89 9.12 -4.68 6.16
CA ILE A 89 8.12 -3.82 6.80
C ILE A 89 7.18 -3.21 5.73
N PRO A 90 5.95 -2.84 6.08
CA PRO A 90 5.06 -2.10 5.20
C PRO A 90 5.70 -0.81 4.67
N MET A 91 5.40 -0.43 3.43
CA MET A 91 5.92 0.83 2.87
C MET A 91 5.40 2.06 3.63
N SER A 92 4.22 1.95 4.26
CA SER A 92 3.68 3.00 5.14
C SER A 92 4.54 3.28 6.37
N PHE A 93 5.45 2.36 6.71
CA PHE A 93 6.38 2.44 7.83
C PHE A 93 7.77 2.91 7.40
N TRP A 94 7.97 3.16 6.11
CA TRP A 94 9.18 3.80 5.63
C TRP A 94 9.08 5.31 5.79
N CYS A 95 10.08 5.92 6.43
CA CYS A 95 10.15 7.36 6.67
C CYS A 95 8.94 7.90 7.45
N ASP A 96 8.42 7.11 8.40
CA ASP A 96 7.29 7.46 9.26
C ASP A 96 7.74 8.07 10.60
N TYR A 97 9.05 8.29 10.76
CA TYR A 97 9.71 8.83 11.96
C TYR A 97 9.75 7.84 13.14
N VAL A 98 9.41 6.57 12.91
CA VAL A 98 9.49 5.49 13.89
C VAL A 98 10.49 4.45 13.39
N ASN A 99 11.30 3.92 14.32
CA ASN A 99 12.25 2.87 13.99
C ASN A 99 11.56 1.52 13.95
N ASP A 100 11.13 1.09 12.77
CA ASP A 100 10.51 -0.21 12.50
C ASP A 100 11.50 -1.24 11.97
N CYS A 101 12.59 -0.80 11.36
CA CYS A 101 13.73 -1.67 11.05
C CYS A 101 14.65 -1.87 12.27
N PRO A 102 15.16 -3.09 12.52
CA PRO A 102 16.15 -3.35 13.57
C PRO A 102 17.43 -2.50 13.48
N ASP A 103 17.76 -2.07 12.27
CA ASP A 103 18.93 -1.29 11.90
C ASP A 103 18.61 0.16 11.49
N ARG A 104 17.35 0.60 11.64
CA ARG A 104 16.90 1.96 11.32
C ARG A 104 17.00 2.35 9.84
N SER A 105 17.12 1.39 8.94
CA SER A 105 17.26 1.65 7.51
C SER A 105 16.03 2.33 6.90
N ASP A 106 14.85 2.09 7.47
CA ASP A 106 13.57 2.71 7.13
C ASP A 106 13.54 4.23 7.33
N GLU A 107 14.32 4.73 8.28
CA GLU A 107 14.38 6.15 8.63
C GLU A 107 15.61 6.86 8.05
N ASN A 108 16.40 6.17 7.22
CA ASN A 108 17.58 6.71 6.57
C ASN A 108 17.23 7.19 5.15
N ASN A 109 17.81 8.33 4.74
CA ASN A 109 17.66 8.91 3.39
C ASN A 109 16.22 9.25 2.96
N CYS A 110 15.40 9.73 3.90
CA CYS A 110 13.99 10.11 3.66
C CYS A 110 13.76 11.40 2.86
N GLN A 111 14.81 12.08 2.40
CA GLN A 111 14.74 13.39 1.73
C GLN A 111 13.84 13.41 0.48
N SER A 112 13.76 12.29 -0.26
CA SER A 112 12.88 12.15 -1.42
C SER A 112 11.48 11.61 -1.08
N HIS A 113 11.28 11.12 0.14
CA HIS A 113 10.04 10.46 0.59
C HIS A 113 9.10 11.39 1.37
N HIS A 114 9.57 12.56 1.81
CA HIS A 114 8.70 13.56 2.42
C HIS A 114 7.77 14.17 1.36
N ARG A 115 6.57 13.59 1.25
CA ARG A 115 5.49 14.16 0.45
C ARG A 115 5.07 15.50 1.04
N LYS A 116 4.54 16.40 0.20
CA LYS A 116 3.80 17.55 0.71
C LYS A 116 2.56 17.06 1.45
N CYS A 117 2.31 17.58 2.64
CA CYS A 117 1.12 17.26 3.41
C CYS A 117 -0.15 17.62 2.64
N ARG A 118 -1.19 16.80 2.79
CA ARG A 118 -2.51 17.10 2.23
C ARG A 118 -3.15 18.26 2.99
N THR A 119 -4.18 18.85 2.39
CA THR A 119 -4.93 19.95 2.99
C THR A 119 -5.65 19.57 4.30
N ASP A 120 -5.88 18.28 4.54
CA ASP A 120 -6.51 17.71 5.74
C ASP A 120 -5.49 17.14 6.75
N GLU A 121 -4.19 17.40 6.54
CA GLU A 121 -3.10 16.99 7.42
C GLU A 121 -2.43 18.20 8.08
N TYR A 122 -1.87 17.98 9.27
CA TYR A 122 -1.04 18.94 9.96
C TYR A 122 0.44 18.68 9.64
N GLU A 123 1.16 19.73 9.23
CA GLU A 123 2.59 19.69 8.95
C GLU A 123 3.38 20.05 10.21
N CYS A 124 4.23 19.13 10.65
CA CYS A 124 5.15 19.30 11.77
C CYS A 124 6.35 20.19 11.40
N ASP A 125 7.10 20.71 12.37
CA ASP A 125 8.23 21.62 12.07
C ASP A 125 9.39 20.89 11.37
N ASN A 126 9.48 19.57 11.57
CA ASN A 126 10.41 18.67 10.87
C ASN A 126 9.92 18.22 9.48
N GLY A 127 8.74 18.65 9.03
CA GLY A 127 8.15 18.25 7.75
C GLY A 127 7.37 16.93 7.76
N GLN A 128 7.15 16.32 8.93
CA GLN A 128 6.24 15.17 9.07
C GLN A 128 4.80 15.61 8.84
N CYS A 129 4.00 14.78 8.17
CA CYS A 129 2.57 14.99 8.03
C CYS A 129 1.83 14.07 8.98
N ILE A 130 0.96 14.62 9.81
CA ILE A 130 0.09 13.85 10.71
C ILE A 130 -1.37 14.18 10.45
N SER A 131 -2.27 13.28 10.84
CA SER A 131 -3.69 13.57 10.80
C SER A 131 -4.02 14.76 11.70
N HIS A 132 -4.89 15.66 11.24
CA HIS A 132 -5.34 16.82 12.01
C HIS A 132 -5.90 16.46 13.40
N LYS A 133 -6.43 15.23 13.59
CA LYS A 133 -6.89 14.74 14.89
C LYS A 133 -5.78 14.64 15.95
N TYR A 134 -4.53 14.58 15.51
CA TYR A 134 -3.36 14.54 16.38
C TYR A 134 -2.75 15.93 16.65
N GLN A 135 -3.31 16.98 16.07
CA GLN A 135 -2.95 18.35 16.45
C GLN A 135 -3.41 18.59 17.89
N CYS A 136 -2.49 19.11 18.73
CA CYS A 136 -2.71 19.34 20.15
C CYS A 136 -3.09 18.09 20.96
N PHE A 137 -2.75 16.90 20.45
CA PHE A 137 -3.01 15.64 21.10
C PHE A 137 -1.69 14.93 21.45
N LEU A 138 -1.54 14.57 22.72
CA LEU A 138 -0.40 13.80 23.21
C LEU A 138 -0.78 12.31 23.20
N SER A 139 -0.37 11.60 22.15
CA SER A 139 -0.49 10.14 22.10
C SER A 139 0.71 9.47 22.76
N VAL A 140 0.47 8.28 23.31
CA VAL A 140 1.54 7.34 23.72
C VAL A 140 2.16 6.61 22.53
N ASP A 141 1.45 6.53 21.41
CA ASP A 141 1.94 5.93 20.17
C ASP A 141 2.79 6.98 19.42
N PRO A 142 4.08 6.72 19.16
CA PRO A 142 4.96 7.67 18.48
C PRO A 142 4.55 7.99 17.05
N ARG A 143 3.71 7.16 16.41
CA ARG A 143 3.14 7.40 15.07
C ARG A 143 1.97 8.38 15.10
N ASN A 144 1.37 8.58 16.28
CA ASN A 144 0.17 9.39 16.49
C ASN A 144 0.52 10.78 17.02
N GLY A 145 1.39 11.48 16.30
CA GLY A 145 1.85 12.82 16.66
C GLY A 145 3.11 13.19 15.90
N CYS A 146 3.58 14.42 16.07
CA CYS A 146 4.86 14.82 15.49
C CYS A 146 6.00 14.22 16.31
N ALA A 147 7.00 13.65 15.64
CA ALA A 147 8.20 13.11 16.27
C ALA A 147 9.01 14.19 17.03
N ASP A 148 8.97 15.43 16.55
CA ASP A 148 9.56 16.61 17.20
C ASP A 148 8.61 17.31 18.20
N ARG A 149 7.41 16.75 18.40
CA ARG A 149 6.32 17.27 19.25
C ARG A 149 5.83 18.67 18.87
N SER A 150 6.06 19.12 17.63
CA SER A 150 5.58 20.44 17.20
C SER A 150 4.05 20.53 17.19
N ASN A 151 3.34 19.41 17.04
CA ASN A 151 1.87 19.34 17.16
C ASN A 151 1.33 19.79 18.51
N LEU A 152 2.16 19.86 19.56
CA LEU A 152 1.76 20.28 20.90
C LEU A 152 2.00 21.78 21.16
N LYS A 153 2.43 22.53 20.15
CA LYS A 153 2.69 23.98 20.25
C LYS A 153 1.41 24.76 19.96
N ASN A 154 1.23 25.89 20.64
CA ASN A 154 0.13 26.85 20.42
C ASN A 154 -1.29 26.28 20.62
N CYS A 155 -1.44 25.36 21.56
CA CYS A 155 -2.68 24.61 21.79
C CYS A 155 -3.61 25.18 22.87
N SER A 156 -3.31 26.38 23.39
CA SER A 156 -4.07 26.98 24.50
C SER A 156 -5.55 27.15 24.21
N GLN A 157 -5.89 27.48 22.96
CA GLN A 157 -7.27 27.68 22.48
C GLN A 157 -7.92 26.37 22.00
N TRP A 158 -7.18 25.26 21.95
CA TRP A 158 -7.67 24.00 21.43
C TRP A 158 -8.74 23.39 22.35
N GLN A 159 -9.78 22.84 21.74
CA GLN A 159 -10.87 22.15 22.41
C GLN A 159 -10.70 20.65 22.15
N CYS A 160 -10.59 19.89 23.24
CA CYS A 160 -10.52 18.43 23.15
C CYS A 160 -11.90 17.86 22.78
N SER A 161 -11.94 16.69 22.15
CA SER A 161 -13.19 15.96 21.93
C SER A 161 -13.82 15.53 23.25
N ASP A 162 -15.11 15.18 23.25
CA ASP A 162 -15.86 14.78 24.46
C ASP A 162 -15.24 13.56 25.18
N ASP A 163 -14.52 12.72 24.45
CA ASP A 163 -13.80 11.53 24.91
C ASP A 163 -12.36 11.80 25.37
N GLN A 164 -11.91 13.05 25.35
CA GLN A 164 -10.53 13.44 25.66
C GLN A 164 -10.43 14.34 26.88
N ILE A 165 -9.30 14.25 27.59
CA ILE A 165 -9.01 15.08 28.75
C ILE A 165 -8.01 16.17 28.37
N LYS A 166 -8.35 17.44 28.66
CA LYS A 166 -7.42 18.55 28.49
C LYS A 166 -6.44 18.61 29.67
N CYS A 167 -5.16 18.39 29.41
CA CYS A 167 -4.11 18.51 30.40
C CYS A 167 -3.46 19.90 30.37
N ALA A 168 -3.36 20.54 31.54
CA ALA A 168 -2.67 21.81 31.76
C ALA A 168 -3.07 22.93 30.76
N ASP A 169 -4.33 22.91 30.30
CA ASP A 169 -4.85 23.78 29.24
C ASP A 169 -4.02 23.81 27.95
N SER A 170 -3.17 22.81 27.71
CA SER A 170 -2.13 22.84 26.69
C SER A 170 -2.19 21.70 25.69
N TYR A 171 -2.74 20.53 26.02
CA TYR A 171 -2.91 19.43 25.07
C TYR A 171 -3.97 18.43 25.55
N CYS A 172 -4.47 17.63 24.64
CA CYS A 172 -5.47 16.60 24.86
C CYS A 172 -4.80 15.24 25.00
N VAL A 173 -5.37 14.36 25.82
CA VAL A 173 -5.01 12.94 25.94
C VAL A 173 -6.30 12.11 25.91
N ASP A 174 -6.20 10.82 25.59
CA ASP A 174 -7.35 9.91 25.68
C ASP A 174 -7.92 9.89 27.12
N GLY A 175 -9.25 10.00 27.23
CA GLY A 175 -9.95 9.80 28.49
C GLY A 175 -10.03 8.32 28.85
N GLN A 176 -9.56 7.95 30.05
CA GLN A 176 -9.72 6.61 30.61
C GLN A 176 -11.17 6.30 30.99
#